data_AF-A0A939UP65-F1
#
_entry.id   AF-A0A939UP65-F1
#
_cell.length_a   1.000
_cell.length_b   1.000
_cell.length_c   1.000
_cell.angle_alpha   90.00
_cell.angle_beta   90.00
_cell.angle_gamma   90.00
#
_symmetry.space_group_name_H-M   'P 1'
#
loop_
_entity.id
_entity.type
_entity.pdbx_description
1 polymer ?
#
loop_
_entity_poly.entity_id
_entity_poly.type
_entity_poly.pdbx_seq_one_letter_code
_entity_poly.pdbx_strand_id
1 'polypeptide(L)'
;MKSVMLVLLLLLLSAGAFALSLTEKGKALSVIVLGPDATEPERNAAAELADYVEKLSGARLETVSEPSADKANIYVGQTEMTKSAMPDFDWDSLKSDGIVIKTVPGGLVLAGDRPRGTLYAVYEFLERYQGVRFLTIDAEIVPRTESVALPDKTEYIHTPPLFSREVFYEPNHADYKLAVKLRLNGHYNSAIPEEWGGRCELIGFAHTFEGMLLPAGRY
;
A
#
# COMPACT_ATOMS: atom_id res chain seq x y z
N MET A 1 -16.59 -58.27 25.52
CA MET A 1 -17.07 -57.78 24.22
C MET A 1 -17.10 -56.27 24.23
N LYS A 2 -16.33 -55.66 23.32
CA LYS A 2 -16.43 -54.30 22.78
C LYS A 2 -16.09 -53.13 23.72
N SER A 3 -14.79 -52.84 23.70
CA SER A 3 -14.16 -51.52 23.71
C SER A 3 -15.10 -50.36 23.36
N VAL A 4 -15.22 -49.37 24.26
CA VAL A 4 -15.68 -48.03 23.91
C VAL A 4 -14.45 -47.12 23.95
N MET A 5 -14.15 -46.67 22.74
CA MET A 5 -13.01 -45.92 22.25
C MET A 5 -12.81 -44.62 23.03
N LEU A 6 -11.66 -44.51 23.70
CA LEU A 6 -11.11 -43.27 24.22
C LEU A 6 -10.78 -42.36 23.02
N VAL A 7 -11.67 -41.40 22.70
CA VAL A 7 -11.38 -40.38 21.70
C VAL A 7 -10.38 -39.42 22.33
N LEU A 8 -9.12 -39.59 21.94
CA LEU A 8 -8.02 -38.66 22.21
C LEU A 8 -8.44 -37.29 21.68
N LEU A 9 -8.76 -36.36 22.58
CA LEU A 9 -8.92 -34.95 22.26
C LEU A 9 -7.54 -34.46 21.80
N LEU A 10 -7.32 -34.43 20.49
CA LEU A 10 -6.19 -33.71 19.92
C LEU A 10 -6.34 -32.25 20.35
N LEU A 11 -5.55 -31.86 21.35
CA LEU A 11 -5.08 -30.51 21.52
C LEU A 11 -4.50 -30.09 20.16
N LEU A 12 -5.33 -29.41 19.36
CA LEU A 12 -4.86 -28.47 18.37
C LEU A 12 -4.07 -27.44 19.18
N LEU A 13 -2.78 -27.70 19.40
CA LEU A 13 -1.81 -26.62 19.42
C LEU A 13 -2.05 -25.93 18.08
N SER A 14 -2.83 -24.84 18.09
CA SER A 14 -2.62 -23.82 17.09
C SER A 14 -1.15 -23.46 17.26
N ALA A 15 -0.30 -23.97 16.37
CA ALA A 15 0.96 -23.32 16.10
C ALA A 15 0.55 -21.87 15.84
N GLY A 16 0.80 -21.00 16.82
CA GLY A 16 0.47 -19.60 16.69
C GLY A 16 1.03 -19.19 15.35
N ALA A 17 0.18 -18.69 14.46
CA ALA A 17 0.67 -18.05 13.27
C ALA A 17 1.55 -16.92 13.78
N PHE A 18 2.86 -17.16 13.69
CA PHE A 18 3.90 -16.18 13.98
C PHE A 18 3.51 -14.94 13.19
N ALA A 19 3.23 -13.85 13.89
CA ALA A 19 2.66 -12.63 13.34
C ALA A 19 3.46 -11.42 13.81
N LEU A 20 3.84 -10.58 12.86
CA LEU A 20 4.59 -9.37 13.09
C LEU A 20 3.59 -8.35 13.59
N SER A 21 3.67 -8.03 14.88
CA SER A 21 2.79 -7.05 15.50
C SER A 21 3.39 -5.66 15.36
N LEU A 22 2.68 -4.78 14.64
CA LEU A 22 3.07 -3.38 14.44
C LEU A 22 2.50 -2.49 15.55
N THR A 23 1.31 -2.85 16.05
CA THR A 23 0.70 -2.21 17.22
C THR A 23 0.04 -3.27 18.10
N GLU A 24 -0.05 -3.02 19.40
CA GLU A 24 -0.75 -3.89 20.35
C GLU A 24 -1.38 -3.05 21.48
N LYS A 25 -2.68 -3.26 21.71
CA LYS A 25 -3.47 -2.62 22.78
C LYS A 25 -3.28 -1.10 22.83
N GLY A 26 -3.38 -0.45 21.67
CA GLY A 26 -3.21 1.00 21.54
C GLY A 26 -1.77 1.51 21.68
N LYS A 27 -0.76 0.63 21.67
CA LYS A 27 0.66 1.01 21.69
C LYS A 27 1.33 0.70 20.37
N ALA A 28 2.18 1.62 19.91
CA ALA A 28 3.03 1.41 18.74
C ALA A 28 4.24 0.53 19.12
N LEU A 29 4.34 -0.64 18.46
CA LEU A 29 5.48 -1.56 18.57
C LEU A 29 6.48 -1.38 17.41
N SER A 30 6.07 -0.63 16.39
CA SER A 30 6.88 -0.30 15.23
C SER A 30 7.06 1.21 15.03
N VAL A 31 8.00 1.57 14.17
CA VAL A 31 8.17 2.91 13.61
C VAL A 31 8.11 2.85 12.08
N ILE A 32 7.73 3.95 11.45
CA ILE A 32 7.84 4.12 10.00
C ILE A 32 9.22 4.68 9.71
N VAL A 33 10.02 3.94 8.95
CA VAL A 33 11.35 4.40 8.49
C VAL A 33 11.19 5.00 7.11
N LEU A 34 11.46 6.30 7.02
CA LEU A 34 11.39 7.06 5.78
C LEU A 34 12.73 7.75 5.54
N GLY A 35 13.52 7.21 4.60
CA GLY A 35 14.84 7.73 4.27
C GLY A 35 14.80 9.19 3.76
N PRO A 36 15.90 9.95 3.90
CA PRO A 36 15.97 11.35 3.49
C PRO A 36 15.81 11.54 1.97
N ASP A 37 16.05 10.50 1.18
CA ASP A 37 15.88 10.42 -0.28
C ASP A 37 14.44 10.05 -0.71
N ALA A 38 13.49 10.02 0.23
CA ALA A 38 12.08 9.84 -0.07
C ALA A 38 11.55 10.97 -0.98
N THR A 39 10.65 10.60 -1.88
CA THR A 39 9.88 11.52 -2.73
C THR A 39 8.61 11.99 -2.00
N GLU A 40 7.94 13.03 -2.52
CA GLU A 40 6.68 13.49 -1.93
C GLU A 40 5.57 12.41 -1.89
N PRO A 41 5.38 11.58 -2.93
CA PRO A 41 4.45 10.45 -2.84
C PRO A 41 4.79 9.45 -1.74
N GLU A 42 6.07 9.20 -1.47
CA GLU A 42 6.50 8.30 -0.40
C GLU A 42 6.27 8.93 0.98
N ARG A 43 6.47 10.25 1.14
CA ARG A 43 6.08 11.00 2.33
C ARG A 43 4.58 10.92 2.60
N ASN A 44 3.77 11.12 1.56
CA ASN A 44 2.32 10.98 1.66
C ASN A 44 1.89 9.55 1.98
N ALA A 45 2.56 8.53 1.42
CA ALA A 45 2.31 7.14 1.76
C ALA A 45 2.61 6.83 3.23
N ALA A 46 3.71 7.35 3.78
CA ALA A 46 4.04 7.22 5.20
C ALA A 46 2.99 7.90 6.09
N ALA A 47 2.50 9.09 5.70
CA ALA A 47 1.46 9.80 6.43
C ALA A 47 0.11 9.04 6.42
N GLU A 48 -0.32 8.55 5.25
CA GLU A 48 -1.53 7.73 5.13
C GLU A 48 -1.42 6.46 5.98
N LEU A 49 -0.25 5.79 5.97
CA LEU A 49 -0.02 4.61 6.81
C LEU A 49 -0.18 4.95 8.30
N ALA A 50 0.45 6.02 8.78
CA ALA A 50 0.36 6.44 10.18
C ALA A 50 -1.09 6.74 10.58
N ASP A 51 -1.81 7.47 9.74
CA ASP A 51 -3.20 7.87 9.99
C ASP A 51 -4.15 6.66 9.99
N TYR A 52 -4.01 5.71 9.05
CA TYR A 52 -4.86 4.52 9.03
C TYR A 52 -4.54 3.55 10.17
N VAL A 53 -3.27 3.38 10.54
CA VAL A 53 -2.91 2.57 11.71
C VAL A 53 -3.49 3.18 12.99
N GLU A 54 -3.45 4.51 13.14
CA GLU A 54 -4.09 5.19 14.27
C GLU A 54 -5.62 4.97 14.27
N LYS A 55 -6.29 5.06 13.11
CA LYS A 55 -7.73 4.75 13.01
C LYS A 55 -8.05 3.29 13.36
N LEU A 56 -7.18 2.35 12.97
CA LEU A 56 -7.34 0.91 13.20
C LEU A 56 -7.19 0.54 14.68
N SER A 57 -6.09 0.96 15.33
CA SER A 57 -5.72 0.48 16.67
C SER A 57 -5.69 1.55 17.76
N GLY A 58 -5.85 2.82 17.42
CA GLY A 58 -5.67 3.95 18.33
C GLY A 58 -4.20 4.28 18.63
N ALA A 59 -3.24 3.57 18.04
CA ALA A 59 -1.82 3.84 18.18
C ALA A 59 -1.29 4.56 16.94
N ARG A 60 -0.72 5.76 17.11
CA ARG A 60 -0.02 6.45 16.03
C ARG A 60 1.42 5.95 15.92
N LEU A 61 1.83 5.58 14.71
CA LEU A 61 3.21 5.23 14.41
C LEU A 61 4.03 6.51 14.20
N GLU A 62 5.23 6.54 14.78
CA GLU A 62 6.18 7.64 14.57
C GLU A 62 6.96 7.42 13.26
N THR A 63 7.16 8.49 12.50
CA THR A 63 8.03 8.49 11.32
C THR A 63 9.43 8.96 11.71
N VAL A 64 10.43 8.14 11.42
CA VAL A 64 11.84 8.38 11.71
C VAL A 64 12.69 8.28 10.44
N SER A 65 13.82 8.99 10.39
CA SER A 65 14.74 8.95 9.25
C SER A 65 15.66 7.74 9.24
N GLU A 66 15.84 7.09 10.39
CA GLU A 66 16.77 5.99 10.61
C GLU A 66 16.06 4.82 11.33
N PRO A 67 16.43 3.56 11.05
CA PRO A 67 15.86 2.40 11.72
C PRO A 67 16.03 2.44 13.24
N SER A 68 14.97 2.04 13.94
CA SER A 68 15.02 1.80 15.38
C SER A 68 15.71 0.46 15.67
N ALA A 69 16.54 0.45 16.71
CA ALA A 69 17.12 -0.79 17.26
C ALA A 69 16.14 -1.55 18.19
N ASP A 70 15.16 -0.85 18.76
CA ASP A 70 14.29 -1.37 19.83
C ASP A 70 12.87 -1.71 19.36
N LYS A 71 12.48 -1.24 18.17
CA LYS A 71 11.14 -1.42 17.59
C LYS A 71 11.24 -2.06 16.22
N ALA A 72 10.14 -2.68 15.79
CA ALA A 72 10.03 -3.14 14.41
C ALA A 72 10.05 -1.95 13.43
N ASN A 73 10.70 -2.12 12.28
CA ASN A 73 10.87 -1.06 11.28
C ASN A 73 9.94 -1.30 10.10
N ILE A 74 9.07 -0.33 9.78
CA ILE A 74 8.28 -0.33 8.55
C ILE A 74 8.98 0.59 7.55
N TYR A 75 9.76 0.02 6.64
CA TYR A 75 10.43 0.75 5.58
C TYR A 75 9.41 1.16 4.52
N VAL A 76 9.19 2.46 4.37
CA VAL A 76 8.24 3.01 3.40
C VAL A 76 8.99 3.70 2.28
N GLY A 77 8.68 3.32 1.04
CA GLY A 77 9.30 3.89 -0.15
C GLY A 77 10.50 3.11 -0.66
N GLN A 78 10.90 3.37 -1.91
CA GLN A 78 12.09 2.80 -2.55
C GLN A 78 13.34 3.63 -2.19
N THR A 79 13.56 3.82 -0.89
CA THR A 79 14.69 4.58 -0.35
C THR A 79 15.94 3.72 -0.23
N GLU A 80 17.12 4.34 -0.10
CA GLU A 80 18.37 3.61 0.16
C GLU A 80 18.30 2.75 1.43
N MET A 81 17.56 3.19 2.45
CA MET A 81 17.32 2.41 3.67
C MET A 81 16.48 1.16 3.39
N THR A 82 15.44 1.27 2.57
CA THR A 82 14.64 0.12 2.14
C THR A 82 15.46 -0.86 1.30
N LYS A 83 16.30 -0.37 0.38
CA LYS A 83 17.20 -1.22 -0.42
C LYS A 83 18.20 -1.96 0.46
N SER A 84 18.72 -1.31 1.50
CA SER A 84 19.62 -1.93 2.47
C SER A 84 18.94 -3.03 3.30
N ALA A 85 17.64 -2.89 3.56
CA ALA A 85 16.83 -3.93 4.22
C ALA A 85 16.47 -5.12 3.29
N MET A 86 16.59 -4.94 1.97
CA MET A 86 16.33 -5.96 0.95
C MET A 86 17.44 -5.96 -0.13
N PRO A 87 18.69 -6.31 0.22
CA PRO A 87 19.84 -6.17 -0.68
C PRO A 87 19.78 -7.11 -1.89
N ASP A 88 19.13 -8.26 -1.74
CA ASP A 88 19.00 -9.28 -2.79
C ASP A 88 17.75 -9.10 -3.66
N PHE A 89 16.97 -8.03 -3.44
CA PHE A 89 15.75 -7.78 -4.20
C PHE A 89 16.06 -7.01 -5.49
N ASP A 90 15.61 -7.54 -6.62
CA ASP A 90 15.71 -6.88 -7.92
C ASP A 90 14.66 -5.76 -8.03
N TRP A 91 15.03 -4.56 -7.61
CA TRP A 91 14.17 -3.38 -7.63
C TRP A 91 13.78 -2.95 -9.04
N ASP A 92 14.59 -3.26 -10.06
CA ASP A 92 14.31 -2.90 -11.45
C ASP A 92 13.24 -3.84 -12.07
N SER A 93 12.96 -4.97 -11.43
CA SER A 93 11.86 -5.87 -11.81
C SER A 93 10.47 -5.30 -11.52
N LEU A 94 10.38 -4.34 -10.59
CA LEU A 94 9.16 -3.58 -10.33
C LEU A 94 8.96 -2.59 -11.49
N LYS A 95 8.21 -3.02 -12.52
CA LYS A 95 7.78 -2.14 -13.61
C LYS A 95 6.78 -1.10 -13.10
N SER A 96 6.26 -0.29 -14.03
CA SER A 96 5.31 0.79 -13.73
C SER A 96 4.23 0.41 -12.71
N ASP A 97 4.22 1.15 -11.59
CA ASP A 97 3.30 0.97 -10.46
C ASP A 97 3.37 -0.40 -9.76
N GLY A 98 4.47 -1.13 -9.95
CA GLY A 98 4.76 -2.37 -9.24
C GLY A 98 4.98 -2.13 -7.76
N ILE A 99 4.56 -3.07 -6.92
CA ILE A 99 4.59 -2.96 -5.46
C ILE A 99 5.18 -4.21 -4.82
N VAL A 100 5.75 -4.01 -3.63
CA VAL A 100 6.25 -5.06 -2.74
C VAL A 100 5.78 -4.79 -1.31
N ILE A 101 5.18 -5.83 -0.71
CA ILE A 101 4.85 -5.93 0.71
C ILE A 101 5.57 -7.17 1.22
N LYS A 102 6.60 -6.97 2.05
CA LYS A 102 7.45 -8.08 2.47
C LYS A 102 7.93 -7.93 3.91
N THR A 103 7.72 -8.97 4.72
CA THR A 103 8.38 -9.07 6.03
C THR A 103 9.88 -9.28 5.84
N VAL A 104 10.67 -8.50 6.55
CA VAL A 104 12.13 -8.58 6.58
C VAL A 104 12.61 -8.79 8.02
N PRO A 105 13.86 -9.21 8.26
CA PRO A 105 14.39 -9.27 9.61
C PRO A 105 14.17 -7.93 10.34
N GLY A 106 13.48 -7.97 11.48
CA GLY A 106 13.21 -6.78 12.28
C GLY A 106 12.11 -5.85 11.74
N GLY A 107 11.31 -6.25 10.73
CA GLY A 107 10.29 -5.35 10.21
C GLY A 107 9.53 -5.76 8.96
N LEU A 108 9.06 -4.74 8.25
CA LEU A 108 8.20 -4.82 7.07
C LEU A 108 8.66 -3.80 6.03
N VAL A 109 8.66 -4.18 4.76
CA VAL A 109 8.83 -3.27 3.63
C VAL A 109 7.48 -3.04 2.96
N LEU A 110 7.14 -1.77 2.75
CA LEU A 110 6.02 -1.28 1.96
C LEU A 110 6.57 -0.30 0.93
N ALA A 111 6.86 -0.79 -0.27
CA ALA A 111 7.52 0.00 -1.31
C ALA A 111 6.99 -0.36 -2.70
N GLY A 112 7.30 0.46 -3.69
CA GLY A 112 6.98 0.18 -5.07
C GLY A 112 7.69 1.11 -6.03
N ASP A 113 7.52 0.84 -7.32
CA ASP A 113 8.03 1.67 -8.40
C ASP A 113 7.53 3.11 -8.29
N ARG A 114 8.42 4.06 -8.58
CA ARG A 114 8.11 5.49 -8.47
C ARG A 114 7.36 5.98 -9.73
N PRO A 115 6.42 6.93 -9.58
CA PRO A 115 6.15 7.69 -8.36
C PRO A 115 5.02 7.14 -7.47
N ARG A 116 4.19 6.20 -7.93
CA ARG A 116 2.93 5.83 -7.23
C ARG A 116 2.99 4.53 -6.44
N GLY A 117 3.90 3.61 -6.77
CA GLY A 117 3.92 2.25 -6.25
C GLY A 117 3.89 2.20 -4.72
N THR A 118 4.62 3.07 -4.03
CA THR A 118 4.62 3.09 -2.56
C THR A 118 3.26 3.45 -1.96
N LEU A 119 2.53 4.43 -2.51
CA LEU A 119 1.15 4.72 -2.09
C LEU A 119 0.28 3.46 -2.26
N TYR A 120 0.42 2.80 -3.40
CA TYR A 120 -0.35 1.60 -3.72
C TYR A 120 0.02 0.41 -2.83
N ALA A 121 1.28 0.27 -2.42
CA ALA A 121 1.73 -0.74 -1.47
C ALA A 121 1.11 -0.53 -0.08
N VAL A 122 1.01 0.73 0.38
CA VAL A 122 0.36 1.09 1.65
C VAL A 122 -1.13 0.76 1.59
N TYR A 123 -1.84 1.19 0.56
CA TYR A 123 -3.27 0.87 0.43
C TYR A 123 -3.52 -0.63 0.27
N GLU A 124 -2.66 -1.34 -0.46
CA GLU A 124 -2.74 -2.80 -0.56
C GLU A 124 -2.52 -3.48 0.77
N PHE A 125 -1.57 -3.00 1.58
CA PHE A 125 -1.37 -3.52 2.92
C PHE A 125 -2.62 -3.34 3.79
N LEU A 126 -3.20 -2.14 3.78
CA LEU A 126 -4.39 -1.81 4.56
C LEU A 126 -5.61 -2.66 4.15
N GLU A 127 -5.83 -2.84 2.84
CA GLU A 127 -6.97 -3.61 2.35
C GLU A 127 -6.77 -5.12 2.53
N ARG A 128 -5.59 -5.63 2.19
CA ARG A 128 -5.28 -7.07 2.15
C ARG A 128 -5.13 -7.65 3.55
N TYR A 129 -4.43 -6.96 4.45
CA TYR A 129 -4.05 -7.51 5.76
C TYR A 129 -4.85 -6.91 6.91
N GLN A 130 -5.34 -5.67 6.78
CA GLN A 130 -6.04 -4.98 7.87
C GLN A 130 -7.56 -4.87 7.65
N GLY A 131 -8.06 -5.33 6.50
CA GLY A 131 -9.49 -5.38 6.21
C GLY A 131 -10.11 -4.01 5.89
N VAL A 132 -9.30 -2.99 5.64
CA VAL A 132 -9.79 -1.66 5.21
C VAL A 132 -10.49 -1.79 3.86
N ARG A 133 -11.55 -1.01 3.62
CA ARG A 133 -12.20 -0.92 2.30
C ARG A 133 -12.46 0.53 1.94
N PHE A 134 -11.97 0.96 0.78
CA PHE A 134 -12.27 2.26 0.20
C PHE A 134 -13.46 2.11 -0.74
N LEU A 135 -14.60 2.76 -0.44
CA LEU A 135 -15.84 2.53 -1.19
C LEU A 135 -16.20 3.74 -2.08
N THR A 136 -16.20 4.93 -1.50
CA THR A 136 -16.49 6.21 -2.16
C THR A 136 -15.80 7.35 -1.41
N ILE A 137 -15.93 8.59 -1.87
CA ILE A 137 -15.28 9.79 -1.34
C ILE A 137 -15.53 9.96 0.16
N ASP A 138 -16.74 9.65 0.60
CA ASP A 138 -17.25 9.87 1.95
C ASP A 138 -17.52 8.59 2.74
N ALA A 139 -17.16 7.41 2.18
CA ALA A 139 -17.39 6.13 2.85
C ALA A 139 -16.20 5.18 2.71
N GLU A 140 -15.72 4.75 3.87
CA GLU A 140 -14.69 3.73 4.03
C GLU A 140 -15.08 2.80 5.17
N ILE A 141 -14.68 1.53 5.08
CA ILE A 141 -14.74 0.60 6.20
C ILE A 141 -13.34 0.52 6.79
N VAL A 142 -13.17 1.01 8.02
CA VAL A 142 -11.93 0.89 8.79
C VAL A 142 -12.26 0.11 10.05
N PRO A 143 -11.92 -1.19 10.13
CA PRO A 143 -12.16 -1.99 11.33
C PRO A 143 -11.47 -1.39 12.54
N ARG A 144 -12.05 -1.53 13.73
CA ARG A 144 -11.31 -1.29 14.99
C ARG A 144 -10.71 -2.61 15.45
N THR A 145 -9.43 -2.60 15.76
CA THR A 145 -8.67 -3.77 16.22
C THR A 145 -7.83 -3.42 17.44
N GLU A 146 -7.56 -4.40 18.31
CA GLU A 146 -6.60 -4.22 19.41
C GLU A 146 -5.15 -4.24 18.91
N SER A 147 -4.89 -4.86 17.75
CA SER A 147 -3.55 -4.96 17.17
C SER A 147 -3.59 -4.87 15.65
N VAL A 148 -2.61 -4.17 15.08
CA VAL A 148 -2.29 -4.22 13.65
C VAL A 148 -1.13 -5.21 13.51
N ALA A 149 -1.37 -6.28 12.77
CA ALA A 149 -0.39 -7.35 12.57
C ALA A 149 -0.53 -7.99 11.20
N LEU A 150 0.49 -8.74 10.79
CA LEU A 150 0.50 -9.55 9.57
C LEU A 150 1.30 -10.85 9.81
N PRO A 151 1.09 -11.92 9.02
CA PRO A 151 1.89 -13.14 9.14
C PRO A 151 3.40 -12.87 9.00
N ASP A 152 4.25 -13.49 9.82
CA ASP A 152 5.71 -13.27 9.91
C ASP A 152 6.50 -13.66 8.64
N LYS A 153 5.85 -14.38 7.72
CA LYS A 153 6.43 -14.78 6.42
C LYS A 153 5.56 -14.28 5.29
N THR A 154 5.33 -12.97 5.28
CA THR A 154 4.54 -12.33 4.23
C THR A 154 5.46 -11.90 3.10
N GLU A 155 5.11 -12.33 1.89
CA GLU A 155 5.66 -11.78 0.64
C GLU A 155 4.51 -11.62 -0.34
N TYR A 156 4.31 -10.39 -0.80
CA TYR A 156 3.38 -10.06 -1.86
C TYR A 156 4.06 -9.06 -2.79
N ILE A 157 4.26 -9.48 -4.05
CA ILE A 157 4.85 -8.66 -5.10
C ILE A 157 3.85 -8.65 -6.24
N HIS A 158 3.49 -7.45 -6.70
CA HIS A 158 2.50 -7.31 -7.76
C HIS A 158 2.82 -6.15 -8.67
N THR A 159 2.76 -6.39 -9.97
CA THR A 159 2.84 -5.37 -11.00
C THR A 159 1.54 -5.37 -11.77
N PRO A 160 0.80 -4.24 -11.81
CA PRO A 160 -0.41 -4.14 -12.59
C PRO A 160 -0.14 -4.44 -14.08
N PRO A 161 -0.97 -5.26 -14.76
CA PRO A 161 -0.77 -5.54 -16.19
C PRO A 161 -1.12 -4.34 -17.07
N LEU A 162 -1.89 -3.38 -16.54
CA LEU A 162 -2.32 -2.17 -17.24
C LEU A 162 -1.58 -0.97 -16.64
N PHE A 163 -0.85 -0.24 -17.49
CA PHE A 163 -0.11 0.97 -17.10
C PHE A 163 -1.03 2.16 -16.81
N SER A 164 -2.22 2.18 -17.41
CA SER A 164 -3.27 3.16 -17.17
C SER A 164 -4.52 2.44 -16.69
N ARG A 165 -5.07 2.90 -15.56
CA ARG A 165 -6.22 2.29 -14.87
C ARG A 165 -7.21 3.39 -14.54
N GLU A 166 -8.42 3.22 -15.06
CA GLU A 166 -9.45 4.22 -14.98
C GLU A 166 -10.83 3.57 -14.87
N VAL A 167 -11.72 4.21 -14.14
CA VAL A 167 -13.16 3.88 -14.14
C VAL A 167 -13.86 4.97 -14.96
N PHE A 168 -15.18 5.06 -15.04
CA PHE A 168 -15.87 6.23 -15.59
C PHE A 168 -17.07 6.54 -14.70
N TYR A 169 -16.77 6.75 -13.41
CA TYR A 169 -17.74 7.04 -12.37
C TYR A 169 -17.30 8.32 -11.68
N GLU A 170 -18.15 9.36 -11.71
CA GLU A 170 -17.77 10.74 -11.37
C GLU A 170 -16.94 10.86 -10.08
N PRO A 171 -17.30 10.19 -8.96
CA PRO A 171 -16.51 10.29 -7.73
C PRO A 171 -15.05 9.85 -7.85
N ASN A 172 -14.77 8.81 -8.65
CA ASN A 172 -13.41 8.30 -8.87
C ASN A 172 -12.52 9.29 -9.63
N HIS A 173 -13.15 10.18 -10.41
CA HIS A 173 -12.44 11.12 -11.27
C HIS A 173 -12.38 12.48 -10.61
N ALA A 174 -13.41 12.91 -9.89
CA ALA A 174 -13.46 14.22 -9.24
C ALA A 174 -12.53 14.34 -8.02
N ASP A 175 -12.28 13.24 -7.30
CA ASP A 175 -11.45 13.23 -6.10
C ASP A 175 -10.16 12.41 -6.29
N TYR A 176 -9.01 13.10 -6.31
CA TYR A 176 -7.73 12.44 -6.49
C TYR A 176 -7.36 11.51 -5.32
N LYS A 177 -7.83 11.78 -4.09
CA LYS A 177 -7.51 10.93 -2.93
C LYS A 177 -8.22 9.60 -3.06
N LEU A 178 -9.49 9.60 -3.48
CA LEU A 178 -10.19 8.36 -3.78
C LEU A 178 -9.53 7.62 -4.95
N ALA A 179 -9.13 8.33 -6.00
CA ALA A 179 -8.43 7.73 -7.15
C ALA A 179 -7.16 6.97 -6.72
N VAL A 180 -6.30 7.61 -5.92
CA VAL A 180 -5.05 7.00 -5.45
C VAL A 180 -5.32 5.79 -4.54
N LYS A 181 -6.29 5.89 -3.62
CA LYS A 181 -6.72 4.75 -2.76
C LYS A 181 -7.15 3.53 -3.57
N LEU A 182 -7.82 3.77 -4.70
CA LEU A 182 -8.28 2.74 -5.63
C LEU A 182 -7.24 2.36 -6.69
N ARG A 183 -6.00 2.88 -6.59
CA ARG A 183 -4.88 2.64 -7.52
C ARG A 183 -5.19 3.04 -8.96
N LEU A 184 -6.04 4.05 -9.13
CA LEU A 184 -6.36 4.67 -10.41
C LEU A 184 -5.34 5.75 -10.74
N ASN A 185 -5.01 5.85 -12.02
CA ASN A 185 -4.01 6.77 -12.56
C ASN A 185 -4.35 7.18 -14.00
N GLY A 186 -5.60 7.02 -14.43
CA GLY A 186 -6.02 7.21 -15.81
C GLY A 186 -6.10 8.66 -16.26
N HIS A 187 -6.39 8.84 -17.55
CA HIS A 187 -6.34 10.13 -18.24
C HIS A 187 -7.45 11.09 -17.81
N TYR A 188 -8.64 10.62 -17.42
CA TYR A 188 -9.71 11.50 -16.90
C TYR A 188 -9.81 11.50 -15.39
N ASN A 189 -8.91 10.86 -14.64
CA ASN A 189 -8.78 11.22 -13.23
C ASN A 189 -8.42 12.70 -13.14
N SER A 190 -9.15 13.48 -12.32
CA SER A 190 -8.82 14.88 -12.04
C SER A 190 -7.36 14.97 -11.65
N ALA A 191 -6.71 16.08 -12.05
CA ALA A 191 -5.28 16.29 -11.92
C ALA A 191 -4.75 15.79 -10.57
N ILE A 192 -4.27 14.55 -10.54
CA ILE A 192 -3.65 13.95 -9.37
C ILE A 192 -2.36 14.74 -9.18
N PRO A 193 -2.18 15.46 -8.07
CA PRO A 193 -0.97 16.26 -7.88
C PRO A 193 0.28 15.40 -7.95
N GLU A 194 1.41 15.97 -8.34
CA GLU A 194 2.68 15.25 -8.42
C GLU A 194 3.09 14.68 -7.05
N GLU A 195 2.76 15.36 -5.95
CA GLU A 195 2.98 14.84 -4.60
C GLU A 195 2.15 13.58 -4.27
N TRP A 196 1.13 13.26 -5.07
CA TRP A 196 0.34 12.03 -4.99
C TRP A 196 0.66 11.04 -6.12
N GLY A 197 1.73 11.31 -6.87
CA GLY A 197 2.27 10.45 -7.92
C GLY A 197 1.70 10.69 -9.31
N GLY A 198 0.87 11.71 -9.50
CA GLY A 198 0.40 12.11 -10.83
C GLY A 198 -0.51 11.08 -11.51
N ARG A 199 -0.79 11.33 -12.79
CA ARG A 199 -1.63 10.46 -13.63
C ARG A 199 -0.93 10.16 -14.97
N CYS A 200 -1.38 9.11 -15.63
CA CYS A 200 -1.05 8.82 -17.01
C CYS A 200 -1.82 9.79 -17.93
N GLU A 201 -1.09 10.56 -18.72
CA GLU A 201 -1.68 11.42 -19.75
C GLU A 201 -1.47 10.84 -21.14
N LEU A 202 -2.57 10.47 -21.80
CA LEU A 202 -2.57 10.03 -23.19
C LEU A 202 -2.84 11.21 -24.11
N ILE A 203 -2.00 11.39 -25.13
CA ILE A 203 -2.14 12.49 -26.09
C ILE A 203 -3.46 12.36 -26.85
N GLY A 204 -4.37 13.31 -26.64
CA GLY A 204 -5.67 13.42 -27.30
C GLY A 204 -6.67 12.29 -27.00
N PHE A 205 -6.31 11.31 -26.18
CA PHE A 205 -7.11 10.13 -25.81
C PHE A 205 -7.95 9.58 -26.99
N ALA A 206 -9.28 9.71 -26.93
CA ALA A 206 -10.23 9.22 -27.94
C ALA A 206 -10.65 10.28 -28.98
N HIS A 207 -10.19 11.54 -28.84
CA HIS A 207 -10.57 12.67 -29.70
C HIS A 207 -9.41 13.19 -30.57
N THR A 208 -8.36 12.39 -30.75
CA THR A 208 -7.19 12.73 -31.59
C THR A 208 -7.57 13.07 -33.03
N PHE A 209 -8.61 12.45 -33.58
CA PHE A 209 -9.06 12.67 -34.96
C PHE A 209 -9.65 14.07 -35.18
N GLU A 210 -10.56 14.50 -34.31
CA GLU A 210 -11.27 15.79 -34.42
C GLU A 210 -10.37 16.97 -33.99
N GLY A 211 -9.55 16.80 -32.96
CA GLY A 211 -8.79 17.90 -32.34
C GLY A 211 -7.34 18.05 -32.81
N MET A 212 -6.72 17.01 -33.35
CA MET A 212 -5.28 17.02 -33.66
C MET A 212 -4.95 16.64 -35.10
N LEU A 213 -5.66 15.67 -35.69
CA LEU A 213 -5.31 15.13 -37.01
C LEU A 213 -6.05 15.81 -38.17
N LEU A 214 -7.30 16.24 -37.97
CA LEU A 214 -8.05 17.01 -38.96
C LEU A 214 -8.37 18.40 -38.41
N PRO A 215 -7.72 19.46 -38.91
CA PRO A 215 -8.16 20.81 -38.60
C PRO A 215 -9.54 21.03 -39.23
N ALA A 216 -10.57 21.15 -38.40
CA ALA A 216 -11.96 21.36 -38.83
C ALA A 216 -12.15 22.58 -39.76
N GLY A 217 -11.21 23.52 -39.78
CA GLY A 217 -11.22 24.67 -40.70
C GLY A 217 -10.65 24.42 -42.10
N ARG A 218 -10.21 23.20 -42.44
CA ARG A 218 -9.65 22.85 -43.77
C ARG A 218 -10.57 22.00 -44.65
N TYR A 219 -11.70 21.56 -44.13
CA TYR A 219 -12.68 20.71 -44.82
C TYR A 219 -14.09 21.25 -44.57
#